data_AF-A0A6I2TYG1-F1
#
_entry.id   AF-A0A6I2TYG1-F1
#
_cell.length_a   1.000
_cell.length_b   1.000
_cell.length_c   1.000
_cell.angle_alpha   90.00
_cell.angle_beta   90.00
_cell.angle_gamma   90.00
#
_symmetry.space_group_name_H-M   'P 1'
#
loop_
_entity.id
_entity.type
_entity.pdbx_description
1 polymer ?
#
loop_
_entity_poly.entity_id
_entity_poly.type
_entity_poly.pdbx_seq_one_letter_code
_entity_poly.pdbx_strand_id
1 'polypeptide(L)'
;MAYAQRNVKEFGIKDEFFKKALVRPFDSKFTYFTNKSKGFIAFPVYDTMRHLAHQDQSKNLGLIIGKSGNVVGDMPWNLCFVTNTIVDLNIFYRGGGYVYPLYVDTSKAVNQGDSSTQELGDEKETIISNLNGDIIKKLSDCLRVEPSPEDLLDYIYAILHSSNYREKFKEQLKYQFPRIPYPQNEEEFKKLASLGNHLRHLHLMDNTATWNAKSQFPFKGNGSSIIVKPQWKDDKVYINKENYYDNVPEEVWRYYIGGYQIAEKWLKDRKGTELDFNSIIHYSNILYVLTQTIYLSKEIDKIYI
;
A
#
# COMPACT_ATOMS: atom_id res chain seq x y z
N MET A 1 7.76 27.77 3.89
CA MET A 1 9.23 27.81 4.10
C MET A 1 9.59 27.96 5.58
N ALA A 2 9.17 29.01 6.29
CA ALA A 2 9.55 29.25 7.70
C ALA A 2 9.23 28.10 8.68
N TYR A 3 8.09 27.43 8.49
CA TYR A 3 7.65 26.29 9.29
C TYR A 3 8.58 25.07 9.21
N ALA A 4 8.88 24.61 7.99
CA ALA A 4 9.79 23.49 7.76
C ALA A 4 11.20 23.79 8.28
N GLN A 5 11.72 25.00 8.03
CA GLN A 5 13.03 25.41 8.55
C GLN A 5 13.08 25.42 10.08
N ARG A 6 12.00 25.87 10.75
CA ARG A 6 11.93 25.87 12.21
C ARG A 6 11.91 24.45 12.76
N ASN A 7 11.14 23.55 12.14
CA ASN A 7 11.09 22.15 12.53
C ASN A 7 12.45 21.47 12.41
N VAL A 8 13.17 21.65 11.30
CA VAL A 8 14.53 21.09 11.14
C VAL A 8 15.53 21.70 12.12
N LYS A 9 15.41 23.01 12.45
CA LYS A 9 16.26 23.64 13.49
C LYS A 9 16.00 23.09 14.89
N GLU A 10 14.73 22.79 15.20
CA GLU A 10 14.29 22.31 16.51
C GLU A 10 14.68 20.85 16.76
N PHE A 11 14.53 19.99 15.74
CA PHE A 11 14.77 18.54 15.86
C PHE A 11 16.18 18.13 15.37
N GLY A 12 16.84 18.98 14.59
CA GLY A 12 18.15 18.70 13.97
C GLY A 12 18.06 17.73 12.78
N ILE A 13 19.12 17.64 11.98
CA ILE A 13 19.17 16.68 10.87
C ILE A 13 19.68 15.36 11.43
N LYS A 14 18.76 14.45 11.78
CA LYS A 14 19.07 13.13 12.34
C LYS A 14 18.42 12.03 11.51
N ASP A 15 19.17 10.95 11.27
CA ASP A 15 18.74 9.77 10.51
C ASP A 15 17.44 9.17 11.04
N GLU A 16 17.19 9.29 12.35
CA GLU A 16 15.97 8.78 12.96
C GLU A 16 14.66 9.40 12.44
N PHE A 17 14.72 10.62 11.91
CA PHE A 17 13.55 11.33 11.36
C PHE A 17 13.39 11.14 9.85
N PHE A 18 14.40 10.64 9.14
CA PHE A 18 14.26 10.33 7.73
C PHE A 18 13.51 9.01 7.57
N LYS A 19 12.27 9.10 7.07
CA LYS A 19 11.39 7.95 6.88
C LYS A 19 10.99 7.83 5.43
N LYS A 20 10.92 6.59 4.95
CA LYS A 20 10.20 6.29 3.73
C LYS A 20 8.71 6.52 3.98
N ALA A 21 8.01 7.10 3.03
CA ALA A 21 6.59 7.34 3.07
C ALA A 21 5.97 6.85 1.77
N LEU A 22 4.91 6.07 1.87
CA LEU A 22 4.14 5.61 0.72
C LEU A 22 3.29 6.77 0.21
N VAL A 23 3.66 7.32 -0.94
CA VAL A 23 2.97 8.47 -1.52
C VAL A 23 1.89 8.05 -2.49
N ARG A 24 2.10 6.99 -3.26
CA ARG A 24 1.12 6.34 -4.15
C ARG A 24 1.34 4.82 -4.07
N PRO A 25 0.37 3.97 -4.47
CA PRO A 25 0.62 2.54 -4.55
C PRO A 25 1.90 2.26 -5.34
N PHE A 26 2.82 1.50 -4.74
CA PHE A 26 4.15 1.17 -5.30
C PHE A 26 5.11 2.34 -5.53
N ASP A 27 4.80 3.54 -5.03
CA ASP A 27 5.68 4.70 -5.10
C ASP A 27 5.90 5.28 -3.71
N SER A 28 7.14 5.19 -3.24
CA SER A 28 7.53 5.72 -1.95
C SER A 28 8.62 6.77 -2.09
N LYS A 29 8.61 7.75 -1.20
CA LYS A 29 9.59 8.83 -1.14
C LYS A 29 10.11 8.99 0.27
N PHE A 30 11.31 9.54 0.41
CA PHE A 30 11.78 9.95 1.73
C PHE A 30 11.09 11.24 2.17
N THR A 31 10.79 11.31 3.45
CA THR A 31 10.29 12.50 4.14
C THR A 31 11.02 12.66 5.47
N TYR A 32 10.81 13.80 6.12
CA TYR A 32 11.32 14.10 7.44
C TYR A 32 10.15 14.12 8.43
N PHE A 33 9.98 13.02 9.18
CA PHE A 33 8.82 12.72 10.00
C PHE A 33 9.05 13.08 11.46
N THR A 34 8.39 14.16 11.90
CA THR A 34 8.34 14.58 13.30
C THR A 34 6.90 14.72 13.78
N ASN A 35 6.67 14.80 15.08
CA ASN A 35 5.39 15.08 15.71
C ASN A 35 4.95 16.54 15.54
N LYS A 36 5.82 17.40 14.97
CA LYS A 36 5.55 18.83 14.79
C LYS A 36 4.50 19.05 13.70
N SER A 37 3.30 19.43 14.11
CA SER A 37 2.27 19.88 13.17
C SER A 37 2.63 21.24 12.56
N LYS A 38 2.26 21.45 11.29
CA LYS A 38 2.72 22.59 10.48
C LYS A 38 4.25 22.72 10.54
N GLY A 39 4.95 21.59 10.46
CA GLY A 39 6.41 21.48 10.42
C GLY A 39 6.92 21.22 9.00
N PHE A 40 7.82 20.25 8.86
CA PHE A 40 8.22 19.72 7.55
C PHE A 40 7.04 19.05 6.85
N ILE A 41 6.26 18.27 7.60
CA ILE A 41 4.97 17.74 7.17
C ILE A 41 3.87 18.65 7.74
N ALA A 42 2.89 19.02 6.89
CA ALA A 42 1.82 19.91 7.30
C ALA A 42 0.98 19.31 8.45
N PHE A 43 0.61 18.05 8.33
CA PHE A 43 -0.10 17.29 9.36
C PHE A 43 0.47 15.86 9.40
N PRO A 44 1.35 15.54 10.37
CA PRO A 44 1.97 14.22 10.45
C PRO A 44 1.00 13.13 10.89
N VAL A 45 -0.15 13.50 11.49
CA VAL A 45 -1.10 12.56 12.13
C VAL A 45 -0.33 11.60 13.04
N TYR A 46 0.54 12.20 13.86
CA TYR A 46 1.65 11.51 14.51
C TYR A 46 1.18 10.34 15.38
N ASP A 47 0.08 10.52 16.11
CA ASP A 47 -0.49 9.48 16.99
C ASP A 47 -0.81 8.17 16.27
N THR A 48 -1.20 8.23 14.99
CA THR A 48 -1.43 7.04 14.17
C THR A 48 -0.17 6.61 13.42
N MET A 49 0.50 7.55 12.74
CA MET A 49 1.60 7.22 11.83
C MET A 49 2.85 6.75 12.56
N ARG A 50 3.05 7.11 13.84
CA ARG A 50 4.20 6.66 14.64
C ARG A 50 4.30 5.14 14.72
N HIS A 51 3.17 4.43 14.70
CA HIS A 51 3.13 2.97 14.72
C HIS A 51 3.65 2.32 13.43
N LEU A 52 3.80 3.09 12.34
CA LEU A 52 4.37 2.65 11.07
C LEU A 52 5.69 3.37 10.76
N ALA A 53 6.24 4.11 11.72
CA ALA A 53 7.46 4.90 11.55
C ALA A 53 8.71 4.21 12.12
N HIS A 54 8.67 2.89 12.34
CA HIS A 54 9.82 2.10 12.78
C HIS A 54 10.97 2.17 11.77
N GLN A 55 12.21 1.99 12.24
CA GLN A 55 13.36 1.86 11.32
C GLN A 55 13.28 0.56 10.53
N ASP A 56 12.99 -0.53 11.23
CA ASP A 56 12.66 -1.80 10.63
C ASP A 56 11.18 -1.81 10.23
N GLN A 57 10.92 -1.71 8.93
CA GLN A 57 9.57 -1.72 8.37
C GLN A 57 8.85 -3.07 8.57
N SER A 58 9.57 -4.16 8.84
CA SER A 58 8.94 -5.47 9.07
C SER A 58 8.19 -5.58 10.39
N LYS A 59 8.42 -4.64 11.32
CA LYS A 59 7.82 -4.64 12.66
C LYS A 59 6.32 -4.41 12.69
N ASN A 60 5.76 -3.75 11.68
CA ASN A 60 4.33 -3.45 11.67
C ASN A 60 3.77 -3.39 10.25
N LEU A 61 2.48 -3.69 10.15
CA LEU A 61 1.69 -3.64 8.94
C LEU A 61 0.56 -2.65 9.13
N GLY A 62 0.03 -2.11 8.05
CA GLY A 62 -1.09 -1.20 8.08
C GLY A 62 -2.03 -1.46 6.91
N LEU A 63 -3.32 -1.46 7.18
CA LEU A 63 -4.34 -1.47 6.14
C LEU A 63 -4.75 -0.03 5.83
N ILE A 64 -4.74 0.33 4.55
CA ILE A 64 -5.17 1.64 4.04
C ILE A 64 -6.53 1.46 3.39
N ILE A 65 -7.53 2.23 3.83
CA ILE A 65 -8.90 2.19 3.28
C ILE A 65 -9.39 3.59 2.94
N GLY A 66 -9.99 3.76 1.78
CA GLY A 66 -10.72 4.97 1.40
C GLY A 66 -12.22 4.79 1.69
N LYS A 67 -12.79 5.72 2.45
CA LYS A 67 -14.21 5.70 2.84
C LYS A 67 -15.15 6.02 1.68
N SER A 68 -14.78 6.99 0.86
CA SER A 68 -15.67 7.59 -0.14
C SER A 68 -15.47 6.93 -1.50
N GLY A 69 -16.02 5.72 -1.72
CA GLY A 69 -15.91 5.01 -2.99
C GLY A 69 -16.41 5.78 -4.21
N ASN A 70 -17.38 6.67 -4.05
CA ASN A 70 -17.90 7.49 -5.15
C ASN A 70 -16.84 8.39 -5.82
N VAL A 71 -15.69 8.62 -5.16
CA VAL A 71 -14.61 9.46 -5.71
C VAL A 71 -13.79 8.79 -6.81
N VAL A 72 -13.97 7.47 -7.03
CA VAL A 72 -13.36 6.73 -8.13
C VAL A 72 -14.27 6.63 -9.37
N GLY A 73 -15.36 7.41 -9.39
CA GLY A 73 -16.30 7.44 -10.52
C GLY A 73 -17.06 6.13 -10.67
N ASP A 74 -17.22 5.67 -11.91
CA ASP A 74 -17.95 4.45 -12.24
C ASP A 74 -17.11 3.16 -12.11
N MET A 75 -15.84 3.28 -11.71
CA MET A 75 -14.98 2.13 -11.47
C MET A 75 -15.46 1.31 -10.28
N PRO A 76 -15.27 -0.02 -10.29
CA PRO A 76 -15.40 -0.82 -9.07
C PRO A 76 -14.55 -0.23 -7.95
N TRP A 77 -15.06 -0.31 -6.72
CA TRP A 77 -14.35 0.18 -5.55
C TRP A 77 -12.96 -0.46 -5.46
N ASN A 78 -11.91 0.35 -5.38
CA ASN A 78 -10.51 -0.10 -5.36
C ASN A 78 -9.66 0.72 -4.38
N LEU A 79 -10.30 1.22 -3.32
CA LEU A 79 -9.69 2.08 -2.30
C LEU A 79 -9.15 1.27 -1.12
N CYS A 80 -8.40 0.20 -1.39
CA CYS A 80 -7.69 -0.58 -0.39
C CYS A 80 -6.22 -0.78 -0.79
N PHE A 81 -5.31 -0.63 0.16
CA PHE A 81 -3.90 -0.95 -0.04
C PHE A 81 -3.24 -1.34 1.29
N VAL A 82 -2.15 -2.09 1.25
CA VAL A 82 -1.38 -2.43 2.46
C VAL A 82 -0.12 -1.57 2.54
N THR A 83 0.41 -1.36 3.74
CA THR A 83 1.66 -0.63 3.95
C THR A 83 2.41 -1.22 5.14
N ASN A 84 3.70 -0.97 5.19
CA ASN A 84 4.57 -1.22 6.34
C ASN A 84 5.30 0.06 6.76
N THR A 85 4.79 1.21 6.31
CA THR A 85 5.40 2.52 6.52
C THR A 85 4.36 3.65 6.53
N ILE A 86 4.77 4.86 6.90
CA ILE A 86 3.89 6.03 6.95
C ILE A 86 3.33 6.37 5.56
N VAL A 87 2.14 6.95 5.51
CA VAL A 87 1.38 7.09 4.26
C VAL A 87 0.98 8.54 4.04
N ASP A 88 1.12 9.00 2.79
CA ASP A 88 0.56 10.29 2.38
C ASP A 88 -0.98 10.24 2.38
N LEU A 89 -1.63 11.29 2.86
CA LEU A 89 -3.09 11.37 2.88
C LEU A 89 -3.69 11.11 1.48
N ASN A 90 -3.03 11.58 0.41
CA ASN A 90 -3.49 11.43 -0.97
C ASN A 90 -2.90 10.21 -1.66
N ILE A 91 -2.66 9.12 -0.92
CA ILE A 91 -2.31 7.80 -1.46
C ILE A 91 -3.26 7.37 -2.59
N PHE A 92 -4.54 7.71 -2.48
CA PHE A 92 -5.56 7.52 -3.51
C PHE A 92 -5.84 8.82 -4.27
N TYR A 93 -6.47 8.73 -5.45
CA TYR A 93 -6.77 9.87 -6.32
C TYR A 93 -7.55 10.96 -5.60
N ARG A 94 -8.56 10.57 -4.80
CA ARG A 94 -9.43 11.44 -4.02
C ARG A 94 -9.94 10.71 -2.78
N GLY A 95 -10.51 11.45 -1.84
CA GLY A 95 -11.17 10.90 -0.63
C GLY A 95 -10.24 10.57 0.53
N GLY A 96 -8.93 10.56 0.30
CA GLY A 96 -7.91 10.28 1.31
C GLY A 96 -7.81 8.80 1.69
N GLY A 97 -6.65 8.41 2.23
CA GLY A 97 -6.43 7.08 2.82
C GLY A 97 -6.49 7.12 4.34
N TYR A 98 -7.37 6.30 4.93
CA TYR A 98 -7.39 6.04 6.37
C TYR A 98 -6.48 4.86 6.67
N VAL A 99 -5.56 5.03 7.62
CA VAL A 99 -4.56 4.02 7.94
C VAL A 99 -4.90 3.34 9.26
N TYR A 100 -4.92 2.02 9.23
CA TYR A 100 -5.19 1.15 10.36
C TYR A 100 -3.94 0.30 10.63
N PRO A 101 -3.02 0.74 11.51
CA PRO A 101 -1.90 -0.09 11.94
C PRO A 101 -2.41 -1.39 12.57
N LEU A 102 -1.78 -2.51 12.20
CA LEU A 102 -2.11 -3.83 12.72
C LEU A 102 -1.69 -3.96 14.18
N TYR A 103 -0.58 -3.32 14.53
CA TYR A 103 -0.08 -3.26 15.88
C TYR A 103 0.04 -1.82 16.41
N VAL A 104 -0.07 -1.66 17.72
CA VAL A 104 0.10 -0.40 18.46
C VAL A 104 1.32 -0.52 19.35
N ASP A 105 2.24 0.44 19.23
CA ASP A 105 3.36 0.59 20.16
C ASP A 105 2.94 1.45 21.38
N THR A 106 2.83 0.80 22.53
CA THR A 106 2.42 1.39 23.82
C THR A 106 3.59 1.84 24.68
N SER A 107 4.84 1.68 24.23
CA SER A 107 6.02 2.00 25.05
C SER A 107 6.22 3.50 25.32
N LYS A 108 5.70 4.36 24.44
CA LYS A 108 5.90 5.80 24.53
C LYS A 108 4.57 6.46 24.85
N ALA A 109 4.52 7.14 25.99
CA ALA A 109 3.43 8.05 26.28
C ALA A 109 3.31 9.06 25.12
N VAL A 110 2.09 9.23 24.61
CA VAL A 110 1.80 10.34 23.71
C VAL A 110 2.00 11.60 24.53
N ASN A 111 3.15 12.26 24.38
CA ASN A 111 3.25 13.65 24.78
C ASN A 111 2.27 14.39 23.88
N GLN A 112 1.05 14.64 24.38
CA GLN A 112 0.04 15.40 23.65
C GLN A 112 0.62 16.80 23.42
N GLY A 113 1.03 17.08 22.19
CA GLY A 113 1.57 18.38 21.78
C GLY A 113 2.87 18.29 20.97
N ASP A 114 3.19 19.42 20.35
CA ASP A 114 4.43 19.61 19.61
C ASP A 114 5.62 19.69 20.60
N SER A 115 6.26 18.55 20.91
CA SER A 115 7.50 18.51 21.71
C SER A 115 8.70 18.16 20.85
N SER A 116 9.82 18.87 21.05
CA SER A 116 11.13 18.59 20.45
C SER A 116 11.80 17.32 21.00
N THR A 117 11.20 16.64 21.98
CA THR A 117 11.74 15.43 22.64
C THR A 117 11.14 14.14 22.07
N GLN A 118 10.84 14.10 20.78
CA GLN A 118 10.36 12.89 20.12
C GLN A 118 11.45 11.82 20.13
N GLU A 119 11.17 10.69 20.77
CA GLU A 119 12.03 9.50 20.73
C GLU A 119 11.50 8.53 19.68
N LEU A 120 12.23 8.32 18.57
CA LEU A 120 11.93 7.28 17.57
C LEU A 120 12.84 6.04 17.72
N GLY A 121 13.57 5.91 18.83
CA GLY A 121 14.44 4.76 19.09
C GLY A 121 13.68 3.47 19.41
N ASP A 122 14.25 2.33 19.02
CA ASP A 122 13.69 0.98 19.18
C ASP A 122 13.87 0.40 20.60
N GLU A 123 14.45 1.16 21.53
CA GLU A 123 14.77 0.66 22.86
C GLU A 123 13.51 0.56 23.74
N LYS A 124 13.00 -0.67 23.89
CA LYS A 124 11.84 -1.10 24.71
C LYS A 124 10.45 -0.82 24.11
N GLU A 125 10.25 -1.08 22.83
CA GLU A 125 8.91 -1.09 22.25
C GLU A 125 8.03 -2.18 22.88
N THR A 126 6.79 -1.81 23.23
CA THR A 126 5.76 -2.75 23.71
C THR A 126 4.67 -2.74 22.65
N ILE A 127 4.74 -3.72 21.75
CA ILE A 127 3.86 -3.80 20.58
C ILE A 127 2.73 -4.77 20.89
N ILE A 128 1.49 -4.30 20.81
CA ILE A 128 0.29 -5.11 21.00
C ILE A 128 -0.59 -5.08 19.76
N SER A 129 -1.37 -6.14 19.53
CA SER A 129 -2.34 -6.19 18.43
C SER A 129 -3.39 -5.09 18.58
N ASN A 130 -3.71 -4.41 17.46
CA ASN A 130 -4.76 -3.40 17.37
C ASN A 130 -6.14 -4.01 17.06
N LEU A 131 -6.30 -5.31 17.28
CA LEU A 131 -7.53 -6.04 17.00
C LEU A 131 -8.42 -6.09 18.23
N ASN A 132 -9.73 -6.05 18.00
CA ASN A 132 -10.71 -6.15 19.08
C ASN A 132 -10.76 -7.61 19.59
N GLY A 133 -10.41 -7.82 20.85
CA GLY A 133 -10.36 -9.15 21.48
C GLY A 133 -11.69 -9.91 21.46
N ASP A 134 -12.84 -9.23 21.54
CA ASP A 134 -14.16 -9.88 21.45
C ASP A 134 -14.43 -10.42 20.05
N ILE A 135 -13.93 -9.74 19.01
CA ILE A 135 -14.03 -10.21 17.62
C ILE A 135 -13.11 -11.41 17.42
N ILE A 136 -11.88 -11.35 17.93
CA ILE A 136 -10.94 -12.48 17.87
C ILE A 136 -11.54 -13.71 18.54
N LYS A 137 -12.08 -13.56 19.76
CA LYS A 137 -12.73 -14.68 20.46
C LYS A 137 -13.86 -15.31 19.66
N LYS A 138 -14.74 -14.50 19.05
CA LYS A 138 -15.83 -15.00 18.19
C LYS A 138 -15.29 -15.73 16.95
N LEU A 139 -14.21 -15.23 16.36
CA LEU A 139 -13.55 -15.90 15.23
C LEU A 139 -12.92 -17.21 15.68
N SER A 140 -12.26 -17.25 16.83
CA SER A 140 -11.68 -18.48 17.39
C SER A 140 -12.74 -19.56 17.61
N ASP A 141 -13.93 -19.19 18.10
CA ASP A 141 -15.05 -20.13 18.27
C ASP A 141 -15.54 -20.68 16.92
N CYS A 142 -15.60 -19.83 15.89
CA CYS A 142 -16.02 -20.21 14.54
C CYS A 142 -14.98 -21.07 13.79
N LEU A 143 -13.70 -20.75 13.96
CA LEU A 143 -12.57 -21.34 13.23
C LEU A 143 -11.94 -22.51 13.98
N ARG A 144 -12.27 -22.72 15.26
CA ARG A 144 -11.67 -23.70 16.19
C ARG A 144 -10.16 -23.52 16.41
N VAL A 145 -9.63 -22.39 15.97
CA VAL A 145 -8.25 -21.94 16.14
C VAL A 145 -8.26 -20.43 16.24
N GLU A 146 -7.40 -19.88 17.09
CA GLU A 146 -7.23 -18.43 17.17
C GLU A 146 -6.38 -17.94 15.99
N PRO A 147 -6.92 -17.09 15.09
CA PRO A 147 -6.15 -16.58 13.96
C PRO A 147 -5.10 -15.57 14.45
N SER A 148 -3.92 -15.57 13.83
CA SER A 148 -2.96 -14.49 14.07
C SER A 148 -3.49 -13.15 13.54
N PRO A 149 -2.97 -12.01 14.05
CA PRO A 149 -3.32 -10.70 13.50
C PRO A 149 -3.09 -10.60 11.99
N GLU A 150 -1.99 -11.18 11.49
CA GLU A 150 -1.66 -11.25 10.08
C GLU A 150 -2.66 -12.11 9.30
N ASP A 151 -3.06 -13.29 9.82
CA ASP A 151 -4.06 -14.12 9.15
C ASP A 151 -5.39 -13.38 8.97
N LEU A 152 -5.80 -12.61 9.99
CA LEU A 152 -7.01 -11.80 9.89
C LEU A 152 -6.85 -10.63 8.92
N LEU A 153 -5.71 -9.93 8.95
CA LEU A 153 -5.40 -8.88 7.96
C LEU A 153 -5.44 -9.46 6.54
N ASP A 154 -4.82 -10.61 6.34
CA ASP A 154 -4.72 -11.28 5.05
C ASP A 154 -6.11 -11.73 4.56
N TYR A 155 -6.94 -12.32 5.44
CA TYR A 155 -8.34 -12.63 5.13
C TYR A 155 -9.12 -11.38 4.71
N ILE A 156 -9.04 -10.29 5.49
CA ILE A 156 -9.70 -9.01 5.16
C ILE A 156 -9.21 -8.51 3.80
N TYR A 157 -7.90 -8.59 3.56
CA TYR A 157 -7.29 -8.11 2.33
C TYR A 157 -7.76 -8.91 1.11
N ALA A 158 -7.91 -10.22 1.23
CA ALA A 158 -8.47 -11.07 0.19
C ALA A 158 -9.93 -10.68 -0.12
N ILE A 159 -10.79 -10.56 0.89
CA ILE A 159 -12.19 -10.15 0.70
C ILE A 159 -12.27 -8.80 -0.01
N LEU A 160 -11.44 -7.84 0.39
CA LEU A 160 -11.39 -6.51 -0.24
C LEU A 160 -10.88 -6.54 -1.68
N HIS A 161 -10.24 -7.62 -2.15
CA HIS A 161 -9.83 -7.85 -3.54
C HIS A 161 -10.81 -8.71 -4.35
N SER A 162 -11.83 -9.28 -3.72
CA SER A 162 -12.90 -9.99 -4.43
C SER A 162 -13.76 -9.04 -5.25
N SER A 163 -13.94 -9.34 -6.53
CA SER A 163 -14.89 -8.65 -7.40
C SER A 163 -16.33 -8.94 -6.96
N ASN A 164 -16.61 -10.17 -6.53
CA ASN A 164 -17.93 -10.57 -6.01
C ASN A 164 -18.30 -9.73 -4.79
N TYR A 165 -17.38 -9.54 -3.83
CA TYR A 165 -17.58 -8.67 -2.68
C TYR A 165 -17.85 -7.21 -3.11
N ARG A 166 -16.97 -6.65 -3.96
CA ARG A 166 -17.05 -5.25 -4.38
C ARG A 166 -18.35 -4.94 -5.11
N GLU A 167 -18.84 -5.84 -5.95
CA GLU A 167 -20.11 -5.66 -6.66
C GLU A 167 -21.30 -5.83 -5.72
N LYS A 168 -21.30 -6.87 -4.87
CA LYS A 168 -22.37 -7.14 -3.90
C LYS A 168 -22.60 -5.97 -2.94
N PHE A 169 -21.52 -5.31 -2.49
CA PHE A 169 -21.59 -4.20 -1.54
C PHE A 169 -21.36 -2.82 -2.17
N LYS A 170 -21.45 -2.71 -3.50
CA LYS A 170 -21.13 -1.50 -4.27
C LYS A 170 -21.81 -0.24 -3.76
N GLU A 171 -23.10 -0.30 -3.46
CA GLU A 171 -23.86 0.85 -2.98
C GLU A 171 -23.41 1.32 -1.59
N GLN A 172 -23.02 0.40 -0.70
CA GLN A 172 -22.46 0.79 0.60
C GLN A 172 -21.04 1.34 0.45
N LEU A 173 -20.21 0.69 -0.37
CA LEU A 173 -18.81 1.07 -0.58
C LEU A 173 -18.64 2.47 -1.20
N LYS A 174 -19.68 3.00 -1.87
CA LYS A 174 -19.70 4.38 -2.35
C LYS A 174 -19.54 5.42 -1.22
N TYR A 175 -20.07 5.16 -0.03
CA TYR A 175 -20.23 6.17 1.03
C TYR A 175 -19.75 5.74 2.43
N GLN A 176 -19.52 4.44 2.63
CA GLN A 176 -19.21 3.86 3.93
C GLN A 176 -17.92 3.02 3.86
N PHE A 177 -17.32 2.81 5.03
CA PHE A 177 -16.24 1.84 5.15
C PHE A 177 -16.73 0.42 4.79
N PRO A 178 -15.85 -0.41 4.20
CA PRO A 178 -16.16 -1.81 3.94
C PRO A 178 -16.49 -2.52 5.25
N ARG A 179 -17.54 -3.35 5.21
CA ARG A 179 -17.88 -4.28 6.29
C ARG A 179 -17.47 -5.67 5.85
N ILE A 180 -16.58 -6.29 6.60
CA ILE A 180 -16.03 -7.60 6.26
C ILE A 180 -16.98 -8.68 6.79
N PRO A 181 -17.48 -9.59 5.94
CA PRO A 181 -18.23 -10.75 6.38
C PRO A 181 -17.37 -11.66 7.25
N TYR A 182 -17.99 -12.38 8.17
CA TYR A 182 -17.30 -13.46 8.87
C TYR A 182 -17.05 -14.63 7.90
N PRO A 183 -15.92 -15.34 8.03
CA PRO A 183 -15.70 -16.58 7.29
C PRO A 183 -16.79 -17.61 7.65
N GLN A 184 -17.21 -18.43 6.68
CA GLN A 184 -18.24 -19.44 6.92
C GLN A 184 -17.69 -20.65 7.69
N ASN A 185 -16.42 -20.98 7.46
CA ASN A 185 -15.72 -22.09 8.08
C ASN A 185 -14.19 -21.90 8.04
N GLU A 186 -13.49 -22.78 8.75
CA GLU A 186 -12.02 -22.78 8.84
C GLU A 186 -11.34 -22.97 7.47
N GLU A 187 -11.90 -23.79 6.59
CA GLU A 187 -11.30 -24.08 5.27
C GLU A 187 -11.34 -22.86 4.36
N GLU A 188 -12.48 -22.18 4.28
CA GLU A 188 -12.64 -20.92 3.54
C GLU A 188 -11.68 -19.86 4.08
N PHE A 189 -11.64 -19.68 5.41
CA PHE A 189 -10.74 -18.71 6.05
C PHE A 189 -9.28 -18.96 5.67
N LYS A 190 -8.79 -20.20 5.80
CA LYS A 190 -7.40 -20.55 5.46
C LYS A 190 -7.07 -20.29 4.00
N LYS A 191 -7.96 -20.65 3.08
CA LYS A 191 -7.75 -20.44 1.64
C LYS A 191 -7.70 -18.94 1.31
N LEU A 192 -8.64 -18.16 1.82
CA LEU A 192 -8.70 -16.72 1.59
C LEU A 192 -7.54 -15.99 2.27
N ALA A 193 -7.21 -16.32 3.52
CA ALA A 193 -6.05 -15.78 4.21
C ALA A 193 -4.75 -16.09 3.46
N SER A 194 -4.57 -17.31 2.93
CA SER A 194 -3.39 -17.64 2.12
C SER A 194 -3.28 -16.79 0.84
N LEU A 195 -4.39 -16.56 0.13
CA LEU A 195 -4.39 -15.69 -1.06
C LEU A 195 -4.15 -14.22 -0.69
N GLY A 196 -4.72 -13.77 0.43
CA GLY A 196 -4.50 -12.45 0.99
C GLY A 196 -3.06 -12.21 1.41
N ASN A 197 -2.41 -13.22 1.98
CA ASN A 197 -1.00 -13.23 2.35
C ASN A 197 -0.12 -13.02 1.12
N HIS A 198 -0.38 -13.77 0.05
CA HIS A 198 0.31 -13.60 -1.22
C HIS A 198 0.11 -12.19 -1.79
N LEU A 199 -1.11 -11.67 -1.78
CA LEU A 199 -1.42 -10.30 -2.19
C LEU A 199 -0.67 -9.26 -1.34
N ARG A 200 -0.64 -9.42 -0.02
CA ARG A 200 0.06 -8.53 0.90
C ARG A 200 1.54 -8.47 0.58
N HIS A 201 2.21 -9.61 0.46
CA HIS A 201 3.64 -9.66 0.14
C HIS A 201 3.96 -9.06 -1.23
N LEU A 202 3.13 -9.32 -2.24
CA LEU A 202 3.24 -8.67 -3.55
C LEU A 202 3.09 -7.15 -3.44
N HIS A 203 2.09 -6.68 -2.67
CA HIS A 203 1.78 -5.27 -2.56
C HIS A 203 2.78 -4.46 -1.72
N LEU A 204 3.47 -5.12 -0.78
CA LEU A 204 4.61 -4.57 -0.04
C LEU A 204 5.91 -4.57 -0.86
N MET A 205 5.92 -5.22 -2.03
CA MET A 205 7.14 -5.43 -2.83
C MET A 205 8.20 -6.21 -2.04
N ASP A 206 7.76 -7.22 -1.29
CA ASP A 206 8.65 -8.07 -0.49
C ASP A 206 9.39 -9.06 -1.39
N ASN A 207 10.69 -9.24 -1.13
CA ASN A 207 11.52 -10.22 -1.81
C ASN A 207 11.50 -10.14 -3.35
N THR A 208 11.41 -8.94 -3.94
CA THR A 208 11.31 -8.76 -5.40
C THR A 208 12.46 -9.38 -6.19
N ALA A 209 13.62 -9.60 -5.55
CA ALA A 209 14.77 -10.27 -6.16
C ALA A 209 14.48 -11.73 -6.56
N THR A 210 13.48 -12.37 -5.95
CA THR A 210 13.05 -13.73 -6.27
C THR A 210 12.09 -13.78 -7.46
N TRP A 211 11.56 -12.63 -7.88
CA TRP A 211 10.58 -12.56 -8.97
C TRP A 211 11.29 -12.58 -10.32
N ASN A 212 10.71 -13.30 -11.28
CA ASN A 212 11.17 -13.32 -12.67
C ASN A 212 10.66 -12.11 -13.48
N ALA A 213 10.35 -10.99 -12.81
CA ALA A 213 9.70 -9.82 -13.39
C ALA A 213 10.46 -9.24 -14.60
N LYS A 214 11.80 -9.13 -14.54
CA LYS A 214 12.60 -8.63 -15.66
C LYS A 214 12.55 -9.52 -16.90
N SER A 215 12.43 -10.83 -16.69
CA SER A 215 12.36 -11.80 -17.78
C SER A 215 10.96 -11.82 -18.39
N GLN A 216 9.91 -11.66 -17.57
CA GLN A 216 8.54 -11.57 -18.04
C GLN A 216 8.26 -10.25 -18.77
N PHE A 217 8.70 -9.13 -18.19
CA PHE A 217 8.51 -7.77 -18.71
C PHE A 217 9.87 -7.11 -19.00
N PRO A 218 10.59 -7.57 -20.03
CA PRO A 218 11.90 -7.04 -20.36
C PRO A 218 11.77 -5.62 -20.90
N PHE A 219 12.67 -4.75 -20.46
CA PHE A 219 12.86 -3.43 -21.06
C PHE A 219 13.74 -3.55 -22.30
N LYS A 220 13.25 -3.06 -23.44
CA LYS A 220 13.88 -3.15 -24.76
C LYS A 220 13.86 -1.80 -25.46
N GLY A 221 14.82 -1.57 -26.34
CA GLY A 221 14.91 -0.37 -27.17
C GLY A 221 16.34 -0.02 -27.50
N ASN A 222 16.50 0.90 -28.45
CA ASN A 222 17.76 1.48 -28.84
C ASN A 222 17.60 3.00 -28.74
N GLY A 223 18.22 3.66 -27.77
CA GLY A 223 18.11 5.11 -27.62
C GLY A 223 18.10 5.56 -26.17
N SER A 224 17.75 6.83 -25.95
CA SER A 224 17.66 7.40 -24.60
C SER A 224 16.45 6.84 -23.83
N SER A 225 16.66 6.48 -22.56
CA SER A 225 15.60 6.00 -21.66
C SER A 225 14.79 7.13 -21.02
N ILE A 226 14.78 8.33 -21.62
CA ILE A 226 13.95 9.45 -21.17
C ILE A 226 12.48 9.17 -21.45
N ILE A 227 11.65 9.33 -20.42
CA ILE A 227 10.20 9.18 -20.54
C ILE A 227 9.62 10.42 -21.22
N VAL A 228 8.92 10.22 -22.34
CA VAL A 228 8.30 11.31 -23.13
C VAL A 228 6.79 11.21 -23.09
N LYS A 229 6.24 10.10 -23.57
CA LYS A 229 4.81 9.86 -23.65
C LYS A 229 4.54 8.38 -23.44
N PRO A 230 4.26 7.96 -22.19
CA PRO A 230 3.85 6.61 -21.90
C PRO A 230 2.62 6.24 -22.72
N GLN A 231 2.69 5.12 -23.43
CA GLN A 231 1.55 4.60 -24.19
C GLN A 231 1.65 3.08 -24.29
N TRP A 232 0.49 2.44 -24.24
CA TRP A 232 0.39 1.02 -24.52
C TRP A 232 0.00 0.78 -25.98
N LYS A 233 0.65 -0.16 -26.64
CA LYS A 233 0.35 -0.58 -28.01
C LYS A 233 0.95 -1.97 -28.27
N ASP A 234 0.17 -2.88 -28.87
CA ASP A 234 0.63 -4.21 -29.31
C ASP A 234 1.38 -4.98 -28.21
N ASP A 235 0.75 -5.11 -27.02
CA ASP A 235 1.31 -5.73 -25.82
C ASP A 235 2.62 -5.11 -25.31
N LYS A 236 2.87 -3.84 -25.63
CA LYS A 236 4.05 -3.10 -25.20
C LYS A 236 3.68 -1.81 -24.50
N VAL A 237 4.41 -1.49 -23.44
CA VAL A 237 4.37 -0.16 -22.81
C VAL A 237 5.57 0.64 -23.27
N TYR A 238 5.35 1.53 -24.22
CA TYR A 238 6.33 2.49 -24.69
C TYR A 238 6.50 3.62 -23.70
N ILE A 239 7.75 3.95 -23.34
CA ILE A 239 8.07 5.17 -22.57
C ILE A 239 8.39 6.34 -23.51
N ASN A 240 8.87 6.03 -24.72
CA ASN A 240 9.13 6.94 -25.82
C ASN A 240 8.99 6.21 -27.17
N LYS A 241 9.50 6.75 -28.27
CA LYS A 241 9.32 6.15 -29.61
C LYS A 241 10.09 4.82 -29.80
N GLU A 242 11.17 4.62 -29.06
CA GLU A 242 12.14 3.54 -29.31
C GLU A 242 12.20 2.52 -28.16
N ASN A 243 11.90 2.97 -26.92
CA ASN A 243 12.07 2.19 -25.71
C ASN A 243 10.73 1.80 -25.09
N TYR A 244 10.61 0.54 -24.69
CA TYR A 244 9.37 -0.05 -24.19
C TYR A 244 9.61 -1.25 -23.28
N TYR A 245 8.60 -1.58 -22.48
CA TYR A 245 8.48 -2.86 -21.79
C TYR A 245 7.65 -3.80 -22.66
N ASP A 246 8.16 -5.01 -22.90
CA ASP A 246 7.53 -6.02 -23.73
C ASP A 246 6.60 -6.93 -22.92
N ASN A 247 5.72 -7.67 -23.61
CA ASN A 247 4.80 -8.66 -23.04
C ASN A 247 3.86 -8.12 -21.95
N VAL A 248 3.36 -6.89 -22.08
CA VAL A 248 2.43 -6.29 -21.12
C VAL A 248 0.99 -6.43 -21.63
N PRO A 249 0.14 -7.30 -21.05
CA PRO A 249 -1.26 -7.40 -21.45
C PRO A 249 -2.02 -6.09 -21.21
N GLU A 250 -3.04 -5.81 -22.02
CA GLU A 250 -3.85 -4.60 -21.88
C GLU A 250 -4.52 -4.48 -20.49
N GLU A 251 -4.96 -5.61 -19.91
CA GLU A 251 -5.58 -5.62 -18.56
C GLU A 251 -4.61 -5.16 -17.47
N VAL A 252 -3.31 -5.44 -17.61
CA VAL A 252 -2.25 -4.98 -16.70
C VAL A 252 -2.03 -3.49 -16.86
N TRP A 253 -1.94 -3.00 -18.10
CA TRP A 253 -1.80 -1.57 -18.38
C TRP A 253 -2.97 -0.75 -17.83
N ARG A 254 -4.19 -1.27 -17.96
CA ARG A 254 -5.43 -0.62 -17.53
C ARG A 254 -5.81 -0.91 -16.08
N TYR A 255 -4.96 -1.55 -15.28
CA TYR A 255 -5.31 -1.88 -13.91
C TYR A 255 -5.31 -0.65 -13.00
N TYR A 256 -6.37 -0.49 -12.21
CA TYR A 256 -6.55 0.64 -11.31
C TYR A 256 -6.44 0.23 -9.84
N ILE A 257 -5.66 0.99 -9.07
CA ILE A 257 -5.63 0.94 -7.61
C ILE A 257 -5.80 2.36 -7.09
N GLY A 258 -6.73 2.57 -6.16
CA GLY A 258 -6.92 3.89 -5.57
C GLY A 258 -7.38 4.97 -6.55
N GLY A 259 -8.07 4.60 -7.63
CA GLY A 259 -8.44 5.50 -8.72
C GLY A 259 -7.29 5.89 -9.67
N TYR A 260 -6.09 5.34 -9.51
CA TYR A 260 -4.96 5.54 -10.43
C TYR A 260 -4.75 4.34 -11.34
N GLN A 261 -4.59 4.58 -12.64
CA GLN A 261 -4.06 3.57 -13.55
C GLN A 261 -2.55 3.42 -13.28
N ILE A 262 -2.18 2.40 -12.51
CA ILE A 262 -0.87 2.35 -11.83
C ILE A 262 0.31 2.32 -12.80
N ALA A 263 0.26 1.44 -13.80
CA ALA A 263 1.31 1.30 -14.80
C ALA A 263 1.56 2.64 -15.52
N GLU A 264 0.50 3.32 -15.96
CA GLU A 264 0.64 4.62 -16.62
C GLU A 264 1.08 5.73 -15.66
N LYS A 265 0.49 5.79 -14.47
CA LYS A 265 0.70 6.85 -13.48
C LYS A 265 2.16 6.96 -13.07
N TRP A 266 2.80 5.82 -12.79
CA TRP A 266 4.18 5.78 -12.32
C TRP A 266 5.15 6.39 -13.33
N LEU A 267 4.94 6.10 -14.63
CA LEU A 267 5.72 6.68 -15.72
C LEU A 267 5.38 8.16 -15.94
N LYS A 268 4.10 8.54 -15.90
CA LYS A 268 3.66 9.94 -16.07
C LYS A 268 4.29 10.88 -15.04
N ASP A 269 4.41 10.43 -13.79
CA ASP A 269 5.03 11.21 -12.70
C ASP A 269 6.53 11.43 -12.88
N ARG A 270 7.15 10.66 -13.78
CA ARG A 270 8.58 10.68 -14.11
C ARG A 270 8.82 11.17 -15.55
N LYS A 271 7.83 11.84 -16.16
CA LYS A 271 7.98 12.41 -17.50
C LYS A 271 9.14 13.42 -17.53
N GLY A 272 10.02 13.27 -18.51
CA GLY A 272 11.21 14.10 -18.69
C GLY A 272 12.43 13.62 -17.92
N THR A 273 12.33 12.56 -17.10
CA THR A 273 13.48 11.93 -16.45
C THR A 273 13.92 10.70 -17.21
N GLU A 274 15.21 10.40 -17.16
CA GLU A 274 15.77 9.15 -17.65
C GLU A 274 15.53 8.02 -16.64
N LEU A 275 15.13 6.85 -17.11
CA LEU A 275 15.03 5.66 -16.27
C LEU A 275 16.42 5.08 -16.00
N ASP A 276 16.85 5.15 -14.74
CA ASP A 276 18.03 4.42 -14.27
C ASP A 276 17.76 2.92 -14.14
N PHE A 277 18.82 2.13 -13.91
CA PHE A 277 18.72 0.69 -13.77
C PHE A 277 17.72 0.24 -12.70
N ASN A 278 17.70 0.90 -11.54
CA ASN A 278 16.80 0.56 -10.44
C ASN A 278 15.34 0.85 -10.81
N SER A 279 15.09 1.98 -11.45
CA SER A 279 13.78 2.39 -11.95
C SER A 279 13.27 1.45 -13.03
N ILE A 280 14.16 0.95 -13.90
CA ILE A 280 13.82 -0.03 -14.92
C ILE A 280 13.27 -1.31 -14.27
N ILE A 281 13.99 -1.81 -13.26
CA ILE A 281 13.64 -3.03 -12.53
C ILE A 281 12.36 -2.82 -11.73
N HIS A 282 12.26 -1.70 -11.03
CA HIS A 282 11.10 -1.37 -10.21
C HIS A 282 9.82 -1.35 -11.05
N TYR A 283 9.88 -0.79 -12.26
CA TYR A 283 8.73 -0.79 -13.14
C TYR A 283 8.36 -2.20 -13.67
N SER A 284 9.35 -3.05 -13.99
CA SER A 284 9.07 -4.47 -14.28
C SER A 284 8.39 -5.17 -13.09
N ASN A 285 8.80 -4.87 -11.85
CA ASN A 285 8.17 -5.40 -10.65
C ASN A 285 6.73 -4.90 -10.49
N ILE A 286 6.44 -3.64 -10.81
CA ILE A 286 5.07 -3.11 -10.84
C ILE A 286 4.21 -3.91 -11.81
N LEU A 287 4.66 -4.10 -13.05
CA LEU A 287 3.92 -4.88 -14.05
C LEU A 287 3.69 -6.33 -13.60
N TYR A 288 4.69 -6.94 -12.97
CA TYR A 288 4.59 -8.27 -12.39
C TYR A 288 3.53 -8.34 -11.28
N VAL A 289 3.59 -7.43 -10.31
CA VAL A 289 2.64 -7.38 -9.21
C VAL A 289 1.22 -7.21 -9.74
N LEU A 290 0.98 -6.26 -10.65
CA LEU A 290 -0.35 -6.06 -11.25
C LEU A 290 -0.88 -7.32 -11.92
N THR A 291 -0.02 -8.05 -12.63
CA THR A 291 -0.36 -9.34 -13.25
C THR A 291 -0.78 -10.37 -12.20
N GLN A 292 0.01 -10.51 -11.13
CA GLN A 292 -0.29 -11.44 -10.04
C GLN A 292 -1.54 -11.04 -9.27
N THR A 293 -1.78 -9.75 -9.04
CA THR A 293 -2.98 -9.23 -8.37
C THR A 293 -4.24 -9.59 -9.15
N ILE A 294 -4.22 -9.45 -10.48
CA ILE A 294 -5.34 -9.86 -11.36
C ILE A 294 -5.61 -11.35 -11.21
N TYR A 295 -4.56 -12.17 -11.27
CA TYR A 295 -4.68 -13.63 -11.11
C TYR A 295 -5.25 -14.01 -9.74
N LEU A 296 -4.67 -13.50 -8.65
CA LEU A 296 -5.10 -13.80 -7.29
C LEU A 296 -6.53 -13.33 -7.00
N SER A 297 -6.95 -12.19 -7.55
CA SER A 297 -8.34 -11.72 -7.42
C SER A 297 -9.32 -12.71 -8.06
N LYS A 298 -8.97 -13.29 -9.23
CA LYS A 298 -9.77 -14.34 -9.88
C LYS A 298 -9.80 -15.62 -9.05
N GLU A 299 -8.71 -16.01 -8.40
CA GLU A 299 -8.70 -17.17 -7.50
C GLU A 299 -9.53 -16.95 -6.23
N ILE A 300 -9.50 -15.73 -5.68
CA ILE A 300 -10.35 -15.34 -4.54
C ILE A 300 -11.84 -15.45 -4.91
N ASP A 301 -12.22 -14.95 -6.09
CA ASP A 301 -13.62 -14.97 -6.56
C ASP A 301 -14.16 -16.39 -6.82
N LYS A 302 -13.29 -17.41 -6.96
CA LYS A 302 -13.71 -18.83 -7.01
C LYS A 302 -14.11 -19.38 -5.65
N ILE A 303 -13.59 -18.79 -4.57
CA ILE A 303 -13.84 -19.24 -3.19
C ILE A 303 -14.95 -18.40 -2.57
N TYR A 304 -14.88 -17.07 -2.72
CA TYR A 304 -15.84 -16.13 -2.18
C TYR A 304 -16.94 -15.84 -3.20
N ILE A 305 -18.10 -16.48 -3.04
CA ILE A 305 -19.25 -16.41 -3.95
C ILE A 305 -20.33 -15.44 -3.43
#